data_AF-A0A7S2KR65-F1
#
_entry.id   AF-A0A7S2KR65-F1
#
_cell.length_a   1.000
_cell.length_b   1.000
_cell.length_c   1.000
_cell.angle_alpha   90.00
_cell.angle_beta   90.00
_cell.angle_gamma   90.00
#
_symmetry.space_group_name_H-M   'P 1'
#
loop_
_entity.id
_entity.type
_entity.pdbx_description
1 polymer ?
#
loop_
_entity_poly.entity_id
_entity_poly.type
_entity_poly.pdbx_seq_one_letter_code
_entity_poly.pdbx_strand_id
1 'polypeptide(L)'
;IQQVDTDSNGTPLFDTNSFRVVCSCPDGDRQQLESRSSNELYVCKHGKAALDSVLDATASAKIKANKEAAVAEARLKAEERKKYLIEQRQLQDREMPGERERIHYGLSKRSDEDIAKLVKKAAMTMDGLKALTKIFPEEVMPPKQTIRCGRCDQEYDPQIPSDSVCREEHPEDKCKMMWDGSKKSWEHCRRCGKDFRLDGFHSWGKRKRDDPEDEGPYCYETVHVPMEDYDEDNDPIMQNLDDSDY
;
A
#
# COMPACT_ATOMS: atom_id res chain seq x y z
N ILE A 1 21.28 32.91 27.58
CA ILE A 1 21.49 31.46 27.85
C ILE A 1 20.16 30.80 27.49
N GLN A 2 20.01 30.34 26.24
CA GLN A 2 18.80 29.63 25.80
C GLN A 2 18.93 28.17 26.19
N GLN A 3 17.83 27.59 26.68
CA GLN A 3 17.73 26.15 26.97
C GLN A 3 17.87 25.37 25.65
N VAL A 4 18.75 24.39 25.65
CA VAL A 4 18.93 23.44 24.54
C VAL A 4 18.12 22.21 24.92
N ASP A 5 17.04 21.95 24.19
CA ASP A 5 16.28 20.73 24.36
C ASP A 5 17.11 19.53 23.85
N THR A 6 17.00 18.39 24.52
CA THR A 6 17.71 17.16 24.13
C THR A 6 16.71 16.04 23.87
N ASP A 7 16.98 15.21 22.86
CA ASP A 7 16.20 14.00 22.61
C ASP A 7 16.42 12.94 23.71
N SER A 8 15.68 11.83 23.62
CA SER A 8 15.75 10.70 24.54
C SER A 8 17.12 10.00 24.62
N ASN A 9 18.06 10.36 23.74
CA ASN A 9 19.44 9.89 23.74
C ASN A 9 20.45 10.97 24.21
N GLY A 10 19.97 12.11 24.70
CA GLY A 10 20.81 13.23 25.15
C GLY A 10 21.43 14.03 24.00
N THR A 11 20.92 13.88 22.78
CA THR A 11 21.36 14.62 21.60
C THR A 11 20.67 15.97 21.57
N PRO A 12 21.39 17.11 21.46
CA PRO A 12 20.76 18.42 21.40
C PRO A 12 19.85 18.53 20.15
N LEU A 13 18.57 18.78 20.37
CA LEU A 13 17.56 19.10 19.36
C LEU A 13 17.62 20.60 19.09
N PHE A 14 17.96 20.96 17.85
CA PHE A 14 17.90 22.34 17.39
C PHE A 14 16.67 22.51 16.50
N ASP A 15 15.78 23.44 16.85
CA ASP A 15 14.70 23.86 15.96
C ASP A 15 15.33 24.54 14.73
N THR A 16 15.22 23.91 13.57
CA THR A 16 15.80 24.42 12.31
C THR A 16 15.18 25.74 11.87
N ASN A 17 14.02 26.14 12.41
CA ASN A 17 13.42 27.46 12.19
C ASN A 17 14.12 28.58 12.98
N SER A 18 14.87 28.23 14.04
CA SER A 18 15.55 29.20 14.91
C SER A 18 17.00 29.48 14.51
N PHE A 19 17.59 28.63 13.65
CA PHE A 19 18.98 28.76 13.20
C PHE A 19 19.05 29.37 11.78
N ARG A 20 19.48 30.64 11.70
CA ARG A 20 19.70 31.32 10.41
C ARG A 20 21.20 31.50 10.15
N VAL A 21 21.72 30.77 9.17
CA VAL A 21 23.08 31.00 8.65
C VAL A 21 22.97 31.93 7.44
N VAL A 22 23.57 33.12 7.54
CA VAL A 22 23.60 34.11 6.45
C VAL A 22 25.03 34.21 5.94
N CYS A 23 25.22 34.00 4.64
CA CYS A 23 26.48 34.25 3.98
C CYS A 23 26.24 35.17 2.78
N SER A 24 26.92 36.31 2.75
CA SER A 24 26.73 37.37 1.75
C SER A 24 27.31 37.03 0.36
N CYS A 25 27.56 35.76 0.05
CA CYS A 25 27.99 35.35 -1.27
C CYS A 25 26.75 35.00 -2.13
N PRO A 26 26.83 35.15 -3.47
CA PRO A 26 25.72 34.85 -4.36
C PRO A 26 25.13 33.44 -4.20
N ASP A 27 25.99 32.47 -3.86
CA ASP A 27 25.58 31.07 -3.60
C ASP A 27 24.82 30.90 -2.26
N GLY A 28 25.09 31.76 -1.27
CA GLY A 28 24.46 31.74 0.05
C GLY A 28 23.03 32.28 -0.02
N ASP A 29 22.83 33.35 -0.80
CA ASP A 29 21.50 33.93 -1.03
C ASP A 29 20.56 32.94 -1.74
N ARG A 30 21.08 32.17 -2.71
CA ARG A 30 20.31 31.14 -3.44
C ARG A 30 19.89 29.99 -2.53
N GLN A 31 20.80 29.48 -1.71
CA GLN A 31 20.54 28.30 -0.87
C GLN A 31 19.65 28.61 0.35
N GLN A 32 19.62 29.87 0.82
CA GLN A 32 18.72 30.31 1.87
C GLN A 32 17.24 30.27 1.43
N LEU A 33 16.95 30.44 0.14
CA LEU A 33 15.60 30.32 -0.42
C LEU A 33 15.12 28.87 -0.45
N GLU A 34 15.98 27.95 -0.90
CA GLU A 34 15.67 26.51 -0.98
C GLU A 34 15.47 25.89 0.41
N SER A 35 16.32 26.25 1.37
CA SER A 35 16.26 25.74 2.74
C SER A 35 14.95 26.04 3.47
N ARG A 36 14.30 27.17 3.18
CA ARG A 36 12.99 27.54 3.77
C ARG A 36 11.83 26.69 3.24
N SER A 37 12.01 26.03 2.10
CA SER A 37 10.96 25.25 1.44
C SER A 37 11.00 23.77 1.81
N SER A 38 12.13 23.26 2.29
CA SER A 38 12.35 21.81 2.50
C SER A 38 12.58 21.38 3.95
N ASN A 39 12.55 22.31 4.92
CA ASN A 39 12.96 22.05 6.32
C ASN A 39 14.40 21.52 6.48
N GLU A 40 15.23 21.58 5.43
CA GLU A 40 16.64 21.18 5.46
C GLU A 40 17.56 22.41 5.34
N LEU A 41 18.69 22.41 6.05
CA LEU A 41 19.63 23.54 6.05
C LEU A 41 20.65 23.44 4.91
N TYR A 42 20.44 24.22 3.84
CA TYR A 42 21.40 24.35 2.74
C TYR A 42 22.34 25.53 2.98
N VAL A 43 23.65 25.27 2.98
CA VAL A 43 24.69 26.29 3.24
C VAL A 43 25.76 26.30 2.16
N CYS A 44 26.17 27.50 1.76
CA CYS A 44 27.18 27.67 0.73
C CYS A 44 28.55 27.20 1.24
N LYS A 45 29.52 27.03 0.36
CA LYS A 45 30.88 26.60 0.75
C LYS A 45 31.52 27.46 1.85
N HIS A 46 31.24 28.76 1.89
CA HIS A 46 31.73 29.67 2.92
C HIS A 46 30.97 29.50 4.24
N GLY A 47 29.64 29.35 4.18
CA GLY A 47 28.81 29.06 5.35
C GLY A 47 29.18 27.72 5.96
N LYS A 48 29.42 26.71 5.14
CA LYS A 48 29.97 25.43 5.55
C LYS A 48 31.33 25.58 6.23
N ALA A 49 32.28 26.31 5.64
CA ALA A 49 33.59 26.53 6.24
C ALA A 49 33.53 27.30 7.57
N ALA A 50 32.60 28.25 7.71
CA ALA A 50 32.38 28.98 8.96
C ALA A 50 31.69 28.13 10.03
N LEU A 51 30.80 27.22 9.65
CA LEU A 51 30.22 26.25 10.58
C LEU A 51 31.27 25.22 11.01
N ASP A 52 32.09 24.75 10.06
CA ASP A 52 33.18 23.82 10.31
C ASP A 52 34.29 24.45 11.19
N SER A 53 34.48 25.78 11.15
CA SER A 53 35.45 26.47 12.00
C SER A 53 34.98 26.70 13.44
N VAL A 54 33.67 26.63 13.68
CA VAL A 54 33.05 26.74 15.02
C VAL A 54 32.88 25.35 15.67
N LEU A 55 32.95 24.26 14.89
CA LEU A 55 32.97 22.91 15.44
C LEU A 55 34.24 22.70 16.27
N ASP A 56 34.08 22.45 17.57
CA ASP A 56 35.15 22.02 18.46
C ASP A 56 35.87 20.80 17.86
N ALA A 57 37.20 20.75 17.98
CA ALA A 57 38.03 19.64 17.52
C ALA A 57 37.52 18.30 18.09
N THR A 58 36.94 18.33 19.29
CA THR A 58 36.29 17.17 19.93
C THR A 58 35.01 16.72 19.19
N ALA A 59 34.15 17.66 18.77
CA ALA A 59 32.93 17.39 18.02
C ALA A 59 33.22 16.87 16.60
N SER A 60 34.20 17.47 15.92
CA SER A 60 34.66 17.02 14.60
C SER A 60 35.28 15.61 14.66
N ALA A 61 36.09 15.32 15.69
CA ALA A 61 36.62 13.99 15.92
C ALA A 61 35.52 12.96 16.19
N LYS A 62 34.48 13.33 16.96
CA LYS A 62 33.33 12.47 17.26
C LYS A 62 32.51 12.15 16.01
N ILE A 63 32.23 13.13 15.15
CA ILE A 63 31.52 12.92 13.87
C ILE A 63 32.31 11.99 12.94
N LYS A 64 33.63 12.21 12.85
CA LYS A 64 34.52 11.37 12.03
C LYS A 64 34.56 9.93 12.58
N ALA A 65 34.71 9.76 13.89
CA ALA A 65 34.69 8.46 14.55
C ALA A 65 33.34 7.73 14.34
N ASN A 66 32.21 8.44 14.43
CA ASN A 66 30.89 7.85 14.19
C ASN A 66 30.72 7.40 12.74
N LYS A 67 31.22 8.17 11.76
CA LYS A 67 31.19 7.79 10.34
C LYS A 67 32.09 6.59 10.07
N GLU A 68 33.28 6.56 10.65
CA GLU A 68 34.20 5.42 10.53
C GLU A 68 33.62 4.16 11.19
N ALA A 69 32.99 4.29 12.35
CA ALA A 69 32.29 3.20 13.02
C ALA A 69 31.11 2.67 12.19
N ALA A 70 30.27 3.55 11.62
CA ALA A 70 29.15 3.14 10.76
C ALA A 70 29.64 2.43 9.48
N VAL A 71 30.73 2.89 8.88
CA VAL A 71 31.34 2.21 7.71
C VAL A 71 31.93 0.86 8.11
N ALA A 72 32.58 0.77 9.26
CA ALA A 72 33.12 -0.49 9.78
C ALA A 72 32.00 -1.50 10.08
N GLU A 73 30.91 -1.07 10.72
CA GLU A 73 29.74 -1.90 10.99
C GLU A 73 29.06 -2.37 9.71
N ALA A 74 28.89 -1.49 8.72
CA ALA A 74 28.35 -1.85 7.41
C ALA A 74 29.23 -2.89 6.69
N ARG A 75 30.56 -2.78 6.80
CA ARG A 75 31.49 -3.78 6.27
C ARG A 75 31.35 -5.12 6.96
N LEU A 76 31.28 -5.15 8.30
CA LEU A 76 31.07 -6.37 9.07
C LEU A 76 29.75 -7.05 8.67
N LYS A 77 28.65 -6.30 8.61
CA LYS A 77 27.34 -6.79 8.15
C LYS A 77 27.40 -7.35 6.73
N ALA A 78 28.13 -6.71 5.82
CA ALA A 78 28.30 -7.20 4.46
C ALA A 78 29.12 -8.50 4.40
N GLU A 79 30.16 -8.63 5.22
CA GLU A 79 30.95 -9.84 5.34
C GLU A 79 30.18 -11.00 5.96
N GLU A 80 29.42 -10.74 7.03
CA GLU A 80 28.51 -11.71 7.65
C GLU A 80 27.46 -12.19 6.65
N ARG A 81 26.85 -11.28 5.89
CA ARG A 81 25.90 -11.63 4.84
C ARG A 81 26.55 -12.51 3.77
N LYS A 82 27.79 -12.21 3.36
CA LYS A 82 28.53 -13.05 2.40
C LYS A 82 28.77 -14.45 2.95
N LYS A 83 29.21 -14.57 4.20
CA LYS A 83 29.42 -15.88 4.87
C LYS A 83 28.12 -16.67 4.95
N TYR A 84 27.04 -16.05 5.40
CA TYR A 84 25.71 -16.65 5.45
C TYR A 84 25.27 -17.16 4.08
N LEU A 85 25.43 -16.39 3.01
CA LEU A 85 25.06 -16.82 1.66
C LEU A 85 25.89 -18.01 1.14
N ILE A 86 27.16 -18.11 1.54
CA ILE A 86 28.02 -19.25 1.21
C ILE A 86 27.56 -20.50 1.96
N GLU A 87 27.28 -20.38 3.26
CA GLU A 87 26.75 -21.48 4.08
C GLU A 87 25.39 -21.96 3.54
N GLN A 88 24.49 -21.04 3.18
CA GLN A 88 23.21 -21.37 2.54
C GLN A 88 23.40 -22.08 1.20
N ARG A 89 24.39 -21.68 0.38
CA ARG A 89 24.73 -22.40 -0.86
C ARG A 89 25.16 -23.83 -0.54
N GLN A 90 26.07 -24.03 0.40
CA GLN A 90 26.53 -25.36 0.78
C GLN A 90 25.40 -26.23 1.33
N LEU A 91 24.48 -25.64 2.10
CA LEU A 91 23.30 -26.31 2.60
C LEU A 91 22.37 -26.76 1.46
N GLN A 92 22.10 -25.86 0.50
CA GLN A 92 21.32 -26.19 -0.70
C GLN A 92 21.95 -27.31 -1.51
N ASP A 93 23.26 -27.26 -1.75
CA ASP A 93 23.97 -28.29 -2.52
C ASP A 93 23.99 -29.65 -1.80
N ARG A 94 23.92 -29.64 -0.47
CA ARG A 94 23.82 -30.85 0.36
C ARG A 94 22.42 -31.44 0.38
N GLU A 95 21.40 -30.61 0.57
CA GLU A 95 20.00 -31.07 0.70
C GLU A 95 19.33 -31.30 -0.65
N MET A 96 19.69 -30.53 -1.67
CA MET A 96 19.16 -30.59 -3.03
C MET A 96 20.31 -30.56 -4.06
N PRO A 97 21.10 -31.63 -4.17
CA PRO A 97 22.27 -31.66 -5.05
C PRO A 97 21.92 -31.38 -6.51
N GLY A 98 22.54 -30.37 -7.13
CA GLY A 98 22.38 -30.03 -8.55
C GLY A 98 21.08 -29.31 -8.92
N GLU A 99 20.14 -29.17 -7.97
CA GLU A 99 18.86 -28.52 -8.24
C GLU A 99 19.01 -27.03 -8.50
N ARG A 100 19.95 -26.40 -7.81
CA ARG A 100 20.30 -25.01 -8.03
C ARG A 100 20.74 -24.76 -9.48
N GLU A 101 21.71 -25.53 -9.97
CA GLU A 101 22.23 -25.42 -11.34
C GLU A 101 21.13 -25.72 -12.36
N ARG A 102 20.31 -26.75 -12.09
CA ARG A 102 19.18 -27.12 -12.94
C ARG A 102 18.18 -25.98 -13.08
N ILE A 103 17.80 -25.34 -11.98
CA ILE A 103 16.88 -24.20 -11.97
C ILE A 103 17.49 -23.00 -12.69
N HIS A 104 18.74 -22.63 -12.39
CA HIS A 104 19.41 -21.51 -13.06
C HIS A 104 19.54 -21.73 -14.57
N TYR A 105 19.92 -22.94 -14.98
CA TYR A 105 19.98 -23.31 -16.39
C TYR A 105 18.59 -23.22 -17.03
N GLY A 106 17.56 -23.78 -16.37
CA GLY A 106 16.18 -23.73 -16.84
C GLY A 106 15.64 -22.31 -17.01
N LEU A 107 15.97 -21.39 -16.09
CA LEU A 107 15.63 -19.97 -16.22
C LEU A 107 16.37 -19.32 -17.39
N SER A 108 17.67 -19.58 -17.55
CA SER A 108 18.47 -19.00 -18.65
C SER A 108 18.06 -19.46 -20.06
N LYS A 109 17.36 -20.59 -20.16
CA LYS A 109 16.93 -21.18 -21.44
C LYS A 109 15.51 -20.83 -21.84
N ARG A 110 14.74 -20.21 -20.94
CA ARG A 110 13.37 -19.77 -21.20
C ARG A 110 13.38 -18.27 -21.53
N SER A 111 12.44 -17.83 -22.36
CA SER A 111 12.19 -16.41 -22.56
C SER A 111 11.50 -15.82 -21.35
N ASP A 112 11.65 -14.51 -21.16
CA ASP A 112 10.97 -13.77 -20.09
C ASP A 112 9.44 -13.92 -20.18
N GLU A 113 8.89 -13.98 -21.39
CA GLU A 113 7.47 -14.21 -21.64
C GLU A 113 6.99 -15.57 -21.11
N ASP A 114 7.78 -16.63 -21.31
CA ASP A 114 7.42 -17.96 -20.85
C ASP A 114 7.58 -18.10 -19.33
N ILE A 115 8.58 -17.43 -18.74
CA ILE A 115 8.71 -17.32 -17.29
C ILE A 115 7.49 -16.58 -16.72
N ALA A 116 7.09 -15.46 -17.32
CA ALA A 116 5.92 -14.70 -16.89
C ALA A 116 4.62 -15.53 -16.96
N LYS A 117 4.44 -16.36 -18.01
CA LYS A 117 3.31 -17.30 -18.10
C LYS A 117 3.31 -18.32 -16.97
N LEU A 118 4.48 -18.87 -16.60
CA LEU A 118 4.59 -19.82 -15.49
C LEU A 118 4.27 -19.15 -14.15
N VAL A 119 4.77 -17.94 -13.92
CA VAL A 119 4.48 -17.15 -12.72
C VAL A 119 2.98 -16.85 -12.62
N LYS A 120 2.34 -16.41 -13.72
CA LYS A 120 0.89 -16.19 -13.77
C LYS A 120 0.08 -17.45 -13.45
N LYS A 121 0.49 -18.61 -13.97
CA LYS A 121 -0.16 -19.89 -13.64
C LYS A 121 0.03 -20.27 -12.17
N ALA A 122 1.21 -20.04 -11.60
CA ALA A 122 1.46 -20.28 -10.18
C ALA A 122 0.57 -19.39 -9.29
N ALA A 123 0.35 -18.13 -9.68
CA ALA A 123 -0.51 -17.20 -8.95
C ALA A 123 -1.99 -17.65 -8.88
N MET A 124 -2.42 -18.59 -9.71
CA MET A 124 -3.79 -19.13 -9.68
C MET A 124 -4.04 -20.12 -8.53
N THR A 125 -3.00 -20.52 -7.79
CA THR A 125 -3.14 -21.42 -6.63
C THR A 125 -2.70 -20.72 -5.35
N MET A 126 -3.30 -21.12 -4.22
CA MET A 126 -2.96 -20.54 -2.92
C MET A 126 -1.48 -20.75 -2.55
N ASP A 127 -0.93 -21.93 -2.85
CA ASP A 127 0.47 -22.23 -2.57
C ASP A 127 1.44 -21.43 -3.45
N GLY A 128 1.09 -21.28 -4.74
CA GLY A 128 1.88 -20.45 -5.65
C GLY A 128 1.83 -18.97 -5.26
N LEU A 129 0.67 -18.45 -4.87
CA LEU A 129 0.54 -17.08 -4.38
C LEU A 129 1.40 -16.85 -3.11
N LYS A 130 1.34 -17.77 -2.13
CA LYS A 130 2.20 -17.73 -0.93
C LYS A 130 3.70 -17.80 -1.23
N ALA A 131 4.09 -18.49 -2.30
CA ALA A 131 5.48 -18.53 -2.73
C ALA A 131 5.90 -17.21 -3.40
N LEU A 132 5.01 -16.63 -4.22
CA LEU A 132 5.27 -15.39 -4.94
C LEU A 132 5.38 -14.18 -3.99
N THR A 133 4.59 -14.12 -2.92
CA THR A 133 4.71 -13.04 -1.91
C THR A 133 6.06 -13.05 -1.17
N LYS A 134 6.76 -14.18 -1.14
CA LYS A 134 8.14 -14.25 -0.60
C LYS A 134 9.20 -13.78 -1.60
N ILE A 135 8.91 -13.88 -2.89
CA ILE A 135 9.82 -13.47 -3.97
C ILE A 135 9.67 -11.98 -4.27
N PHE A 136 8.42 -11.50 -4.24
CA PHE A 136 8.04 -10.11 -4.47
C PHE A 136 7.44 -9.53 -3.18
N PRO A 137 8.29 -9.13 -2.22
CA PRO A 137 7.81 -8.56 -0.97
C PRO A 137 7.25 -7.15 -1.21
N GLU A 138 6.46 -6.66 -0.25
CA GLU A 138 5.71 -5.41 -0.37
C GLU A 138 6.60 -4.20 -0.68
N GLU A 139 7.83 -4.17 -0.18
CA GLU A 139 8.77 -3.06 -0.39
C GLU A 139 9.29 -2.96 -1.84
N VAL A 140 9.18 -4.05 -2.61
CA VAL A 140 9.61 -4.11 -4.02
C VAL A 140 8.41 -3.95 -4.96
N MET A 141 7.20 -4.20 -4.47
CA MET A 141 5.97 -4.04 -5.24
C MET A 141 5.63 -2.55 -5.42
N PRO A 142 4.93 -2.19 -6.51
CA PRO A 142 4.42 -0.83 -6.66
C PRO A 142 3.56 -0.47 -5.44
N PRO A 143 3.76 0.71 -4.84
CA PRO A 143 2.91 1.14 -3.74
C PRO A 143 1.46 1.25 -4.22
N LYS A 144 0.52 0.75 -3.41
CA LYS A 144 -0.90 0.89 -3.70
C LYS A 144 -1.27 2.37 -3.73
N GLN A 145 -1.88 2.83 -4.82
CA GLN A 145 -2.49 4.16 -4.86
C GLN A 145 -3.84 4.04 -4.17
N THR A 146 -4.00 4.64 -3.00
CA THR A 146 -5.27 4.61 -2.28
C THR A 146 -6.07 5.87 -2.58
N ILE A 147 -7.19 5.70 -3.30
CA ILE A 147 -8.20 6.72 -3.51
C ILE A 147 -9.43 6.32 -2.68
N ARG A 148 -10.07 7.28 -2.03
CA ARG A 148 -11.33 7.04 -1.33
C ARG A 148 -12.51 7.20 -2.29
N CYS A 149 -13.38 6.20 -2.33
CA CYS A 149 -14.62 6.25 -3.08
C CYS A 149 -15.60 7.22 -2.42
N GLY A 150 -16.15 8.19 -3.16
CA GLY A 150 -17.16 9.10 -2.62
C GLY A 150 -18.50 8.43 -2.32
N ARG A 151 -18.82 7.31 -3.00
CA ARG A 151 -20.09 6.57 -2.82
C ARG A 151 -20.08 5.60 -1.64
N CYS A 152 -19.11 4.69 -1.59
CA CYS A 152 -19.07 3.63 -0.57
C CYS A 152 -18.03 3.85 0.52
N ASP A 153 -17.30 4.98 0.48
CA ASP A 153 -16.23 5.34 1.40
C ASP A 153 -15.03 4.36 1.48
N GLN A 154 -15.02 3.30 0.65
CA GLN A 154 -13.92 2.34 0.61
C GLN A 154 -12.69 2.91 -0.08
N GLU A 155 -11.52 2.56 0.42
CA GLU A 155 -10.24 2.82 -0.24
C GLU A 155 -9.98 1.80 -1.34
N TYR A 156 -9.68 2.29 -2.54
CA TYR A 156 -9.42 1.46 -3.70
C TYR A 156 -8.22 1.96 -4.50
N ASP A 157 -7.64 1.06 -5.31
CA ASP A 157 -6.59 1.41 -6.27
C ASP A 157 -7.13 1.27 -7.70
N PRO A 158 -7.27 2.37 -8.47
CA PRO A 158 -7.75 2.32 -9.84
C PRO A 158 -6.89 1.46 -10.77
N GLN A 159 -5.62 1.24 -10.43
CA GLN A 159 -4.69 0.43 -11.22
C GLN A 159 -4.88 -1.08 -10.97
N ILE A 160 -5.57 -1.46 -9.88
CA ILE A 160 -5.84 -2.84 -9.51
C ILE A 160 -7.26 -3.20 -9.96
N PRO A 161 -7.45 -4.06 -10.98
CA PRO A 161 -8.78 -4.39 -11.50
C PRO A 161 -9.72 -4.99 -10.44
N SER A 162 -9.19 -5.77 -9.49
CA SER A 162 -10.00 -6.35 -8.40
C SER A 162 -10.55 -5.30 -7.44
N ASP A 163 -9.88 -4.15 -7.33
CA ASP A 163 -10.26 -3.07 -6.42
C ASP A 163 -11.11 -2.02 -7.14
N SER A 164 -11.32 -2.15 -8.46
CA SER A 164 -12.06 -1.15 -9.25
C SER A 164 -13.58 -1.17 -9.05
N VAL A 165 -14.10 -2.11 -8.27
CA VAL A 165 -15.53 -2.36 -8.12
C VAL A 165 -16.06 -1.88 -6.78
N CYS A 166 -16.86 -0.81 -6.84
CA CYS A 166 -17.67 -0.32 -5.74
C CYS A 166 -18.84 -1.26 -5.49
N ARG A 167 -18.84 -1.87 -4.31
CA ARG A 167 -19.93 -2.73 -3.84
C ARG A 167 -20.55 -2.10 -2.61
N GLU A 168 -21.85 -1.90 -2.68
CA GLU A 168 -22.64 -1.48 -1.54
C GLU A 168 -23.59 -2.62 -1.16
N GLU A 169 -23.48 -3.11 0.07
CA GLU A 169 -24.41 -4.12 0.59
C GLU A 169 -25.83 -3.54 0.69
N HIS A 170 -26.83 -4.41 0.70
CA HIS A 170 -28.20 -3.96 0.89
C HIS A 170 -28.38 -3.31 2.28
N PRO A 171 -28.80 -2.03 2.35
CA PRO A 171 -28.97 -1.35 3.63
C PRO A 171 -30.07 -2.02 4.45
N GLU A 172 -29.74 -2.48 5.66
CA GLU A 172 -30.66 -3.25 6.51
C GLU A 172 -31.98 -2.49 6.79
N ASP A 173 -31.91 -1.16 6.95
CA ASP A 173 -33.05 -0.28 7.20
C ASP A 173 -34.00 -0.16 5.99
N LYS A 174 -33.51 -0.47 4.79
CA LYS A 174 -34.28 -0.48 3.54
C LYS A 174 -34.69 -1.89 3.11
N CYS A 175 -34.27 -2.92 3.84
CA CYS A 175 -34.62 -4.31 3.54
C CYS A 175 -35.84 -4.74 4.33
N LYS A 176 -36.75 -5.45 3.66
CA LYS A 176 -37.93 -6.03 4.29
C LYS A 176 -38.04 -7.51 3.96
N MET A 177 -38.25 -8.32 4.99
CA MET A 177 -38.57 -9.72 4.80
C MET A 177 -39.99 -9.88 4.24
N MET A 178 -40.08 -10.55 3.10
CA MET A 178 -41.30 -10.87 2.38
C MET A 178 -41.60 -12.37 2.51
N TRP A 179 -42.88 -12.74 2.45
CA TRP A 179 -43.35 -14.12 2.63
C TRP A 179 -44.37 -14.48 1.55
N ASP A 180 -44.22 -15.62 0.89
CA ASP A 180 -45.17 -16.09 -0.16
C ASP A 180 -46.34 -16.91 0.42
N GLY A 181 -46.51 -16.92 1.74
CA GLY A 181 -47.50 -17.75 2.44
C GLY A 181 -47.16 -19.25 2.47
N SER A 182 -46.11 -19.71 1.77
CA SER A 182 -45.71 -21.13 1.64
C SER A 182 -44.49 -21.51 2.50
N LYS A 183 -44.22 -20.77 3.58
CA LYS A 183 -43.01 -20.86 4.43
C LYS A 183 -41.71 -20.57 3.67
N LYS A 184 -41.78 -19.87 2.53
CA LYS A 184 -40.62 -19.25 1.91
C LYS A 184 -40.58 -17.78 2.27
N SER A 185 -39.38 -17.31 2.58
CA SER A 185 -39.09 -15.91 2.83
C SER A 185 -37.97 -15.44 1.91
N TRP A 186 -38.00 -14.17 1.54
CA TRP A 186 -36.89 -13.48 0.88
C TRP A 186 -36.75 -12.08 1.46
N GLU A 187 -35.61 -11.44 1.25
CA GLU A 187 -35.40 -10.04 1.57
C GLU A 187 -35.64 -9.21 0.31
N HIS A 188 -36.48 -8.18 0.43
CA HIS A 188 -36.71 -7.19 -0.61
C HIS A 188 -36.04 -5.88 -0.22
N CYS A 189 -35.12 -5.38 -1.05
CA CYS A 189 -34.48 -4.10 -0.84
C CYS A 189 -35.30 -3.00 -1.50
N ARG A 190 -35.93 -2.14 -0.70
CA ARG A 190 -36.72 -1.01 -1.20
C ARG A 190 -35.89 0.03 -1.95
N ARG A 191 -34.59 0.08 -1.66
CA ARG A 191 -33.65 1.03 -2.29
C ARG A 191 -33.43 0.70 -3.76
N CYS A 192 -33.11 -0.55 -4.08
CA CYS A 192 -32.83 -0.96 -5.46
C CYS A 192 -33.95 -1.78 -6.11
N GLY A 193 -35.03 -2.08 -5.39
CA GLY A 193 -36.15 -2.90 -5.86
C GLY A 193 -35.84 -4.39 -6.01
N LYS A 194 -34.65 -4.82 -5.58
CA LYS A 194 -34.15 -6.19 -5.75
C LYS A 194 -34.64 -7.14 -4.66
N ASP A 195 -34.87 -8.39 -5.04
CA ASP A 195 -35.20 -9.49 -4.14
C ASP A 195 -33.97 -10.42 -3.99
N PHE A 196 -33.61 -10.81 -2.76
CA PHE A 196 -32.41 -11.62 -2.48
C PHE A 196 -32.60 -12.50 -1.22
N ARG A 197 -31.64 -13.41 -0.94
CA ARG A 197 -31.65 -14.33 0.23
C ARG A 197 -32.97 -15.13 0.37
N LEU A 198 -33.32 -15.88 -0.68
CA LEU A 198 -34.45 -16.81 -0.61
C LEU A 198 -34.16 -17.95 0.38
N ASP A 199 -35.00 -18.11 1.40
CA ASP A 199 -34.92 -19.19 2.39
C ASP A 199 -36.29 -19.89 2.55
N GLY A 200 -36.30 -21.21 2.72
CA GLY A 200 -37.54 -21.99 2.87
C GLY A 200 -37.42 -23.50 2.61
N PHE A 201 -38.27 -24.29 3.30
CA PHE A 201 -38.27 -25.75 3.23
C PHE A 201 -38.91 -26.27 1.92
N HIS A 202 -38.13 -26.99 1.09
CA HIS A 202 -38.52 -27.75 -0.13
C HIS A 202 -38.58 -27.04 -1.50
N SER A 203 -37.50 -26.39 -1.96
CA SER A 203 -37.34 -25.95 -3.36
C SER A 203 -36.54 -26.93 -4.24
N TRP A 204 -36.96 -28.19 -4.35
CA TRP A 204 -36.47 -29.12 -5.40
C TRP A 204 -37.44 -29.25 -6.59
N GLY A 205 -38.47 -28.40 -6.68
CA GLY A 205 -39.51 -28.48 -7.73
C GLY A 205 -40.03 -27.13 -8.18
N LYS A 206 -39.87 -26.85 -9.49
CA LYS A 206 -40.39 -25.72 -10.30
C LYS A 206 -39.71 -24.36 -10.10
N ARG A 207 -38.45 -24.26 -10.57
CA ARG A 207 -37.71 -23.03 -10.92
C ARG A 207 -38.32 -22.31 -12.14
N LYS A 208 -39.55 -21.78 -12.04
CA LYS A 208 -40.24 -21.06 -13.16
C LYS A 208 -41.12 -19.87 -12.75
N ARG A 209 -41.01 -19.36 -11.52
CA ARG A 209 -41.23 -17.94 -11.25
C ARG A 209 -39.85 -17.34 -11.09
N ASP A 210 -39.62 -16.15 -11.63
CA ASP A 210 -38.36 -15.40 -11.55
C ASP A 210 -37.71 -15.65 -10.19
N ASP A 211 -36.70 -16.51 -10.18
CA ASP A 211 -36.06 -17.01 -8.96
C ASP A 211 -35.17 -15.85 -8.49
N PRO A 212 -35.43 -15.20 -7.35
CA PRO A 212 -34.64 -14.06 -6.89
C PRO A 212 -33.21 -14.41 -6.47
N GLU A 213 -32.73 -15.61 -6.78
CA GLU A 213 -31.35 -16.03 -6.50
C GLU A 213 -30.30 -15.32 -7.38
N ASP A 214 -30.69 -14.50 -8.37
CA ASP A 214 -29.77 -13.98 -9.38
C ASP A 214 -29.35 -12.50 -9.25
N GLU A 215 -29.86 -11.71 -8.30
CA GLU A 215 -29.56 -10.26 -8.26
C GLU A 215 -28.35 -9.85 -7.38
N GLY A 216 -27.74 -10.83 -6.71
CA GLY A 216 -26.50 -10.70 -5.93
C GLY A 216 -26.71 -10.16 -4.50
N PRO A 217 -25.68 -10.20 -3.64
CA PRO A 217 -25.76 -9.72 -2.26
C PRO A 217 -25.62 -8.19 -2.11
N TYR A 218 -25.50 -7.46 -3.22
CA TYR A 218 -25.19 -6.04 -3.25
C TYR A 218 -26.35 -5.23 -3.82
N CYS A 219 -26.67 -4.13 -3.14
CA CYS A 219 -27.61 -3.13 -3.60
C CYS A 219 -27.23 -2.63 -5.00
N TYR A 220 -25.94 -2.30 -5.17
CA TYR A 220 -25.32 -1.95 -6.44
C TYR A 220 -23.88 -2.49 -6.53
N GLU A 221 -23.47 -2.86 -7.73
CA GLU A 221 -22.10 -3.21 -8.08
C GLU A 221 -21.69 -2.36 -9.29
N THR A 222 -20.82 -1.38 -9.07
CA THR A 222 -20.42 -0.40 -10.09
C THR A 222 -18.93 -0.11 -10.03
N VAL A 223 -18.43 0.77 -10.89
CA VAL A 223 -17.10 1.36 -10.71
C VAL A 223 -17.09 2.33 -9.54
N HIS A 224 -15.96 2.41 -8.83
CA HIS A 224 -15.74 3.46 -7.83
C HIS A 224 -15.71 4.85 -8.47
N VAL A 225 -16.16 5.85 -7.71
CA VAL A 225 -16.12 7.27 -8.08
C VAL A 225 -15.18 7.97 -7.08
N PRO A 226 -14.12 8.66 -7.54
CA PRO A 226 -13.27 9.43 -6.64
C PRO A 226 -14.09 10.44 -5.83
N MET A 227 -13.73 10.64 -4.56
CA MET A 227 -14.45 11.58 -3.69
C MET A 227 -14.52 13.01 -4.25
N GLU A 228 -13.50 13.44 -4.99
CA GLU A 228 -13.45 14.77 -5.64
C GLU A 228 -14.48 14.93 -6.77
N ASP A 229 -14.87 13.81 -7.40
CA ASP A 229 -15.82 13.78 -8.52
C ASP A 229 -17.23 13.33 -8.07
N TYR A 230 -17.41 13.05 -6.79
CA TYR A 230 -18.66 12.54 -6.26
C TYR A 230 -19.61 13.68 -5.91
N ASP A 231 -20.73 13.73 -6.64
CA ASP A 231 -21.84 14.64 -6.40
C ASP A 231 -23.07 13.80 -6.04
N GLU A 232 -23.43 13.78 -4.74
CA GLU A 232 -24.59 13.04 -4.22
C GLU A 232 -25.88 13.51 -4.89
N ASP A 233 -25.98 14.82 -5.18
CA ASP A 233 -27.14 15.43 -5.82
C ASP A 233 -27.26 15.07 -7.31
N ASN A 234 -26.24 14.46 -7.92
CA ASN A 234 -26.19 14.06 -9.33
C ASN A 234 -25.88 12.57 -9.54
N ASP A 235 -25.89 11.77 -8.48
CA ASP A 235 -25.70 10.32 -8.59
C ASP A 235 -27.03 9.65 -8.97
N PRO A 236 -27.22 9.19 -10.22
CA PRO A 236 -28.49 8.59 -10.65
C PRO A 236 -28.86 7.32 -9.86
N ILE A 237 -27.89 6.68 -9.21
CA ILE A 237 -28.14 5.55 -8.32
C ILE A 237 -28.74 6.01 -6.99
N MET A 238 -28.35 7.18 -6.51
CA MET A 238 -28.89 7.81 -5.29
C MET A 238 -30.18 8.60 -5.56
N GLN A 239 -30.33 9.20 -6.76
CA GLN A 239 -31.49 10.00 -7.12
C GLN A 239 -32.76 9.16 -7.38
N ASN A 240 -32.63 7.91 -7.82
CA ASN A 240 -33.79 7.02 -7.98
C ASN A 240 -34.45 6.63 -6.64
N LEU A 241 -34.00 7.20 -5.51
CA LEU A 241 -34.35 6.78 -4.15
C LEU A 241 -35.38 7.66 -3.45
N ASP A 242 -35.67 8.87 -3.94
CA ASP A 242 -36.61 9.80 -3.29
C ASP A 242 -38.01 9.83 -3.93
N ASP A 243 -38.17 9.31 -5.16
CA ASP A 243 -39.40 9.47 -5.94
C ASP A 243 -40.43 8.32 -5.83
N SER A 244 -40.19 7.29 -5.01
CA SER A 244 -41.03 6.07 -5.00
C SER A 244 -41.74 5.69 -3.69
N ASP A 245 -41.76 6.57 -2.68
CA ASP A 245 -42.75 6.44 -1.59
C ASP A 245 -44.03 7.24 -1.93
N TYR A 246 -44.86 6.64 -2.81
CA TYR A 246 -46.32 6.79 -2.83
C TYR A 246 -46.99 5.44 -3.11
#